data_AF-A0A955B946-F1
#
_entry.id   AF-A0A955B946-F1
#
_cell.length_a   1.000
_cell.length_b   1.000
_cell.length_c   1.000
_cell.angle_alpha   90.00
_cell.angle_beta   90.00
_cell.angle_gamma   90.00
#
_symmetry.space_group_name_H-M   'P 1'
#
loop_
_entity.id
_entity.type
_entity.pdbx_description
1 polymer ?
#
loop_
_entity_poly.entity_id
_entity_poly.type
_entity_poly.pdbx_seq_one_letter_code
_entity_poly.pdbx_strand_id
1 'polypeptide(L)'
;MKTRRQFLQYSGSVGGGLWLSSKLQLPQSVFAQAPEGTLDPTGIPKYVMPLVKPPAMPGRSNKNKDKYKIAVRQFRQQILPPGLPDTTVWSYGSVDHPGTVLEGGTFNYPAFTIEATAYKTTQVQWRNELVDDKGKFLPHLLPVDQTLHWANPPGGINGRDSRGSDPDLYLGPVPIVTHVHGAHTTEDSDGYPEAWYLPDAKNIPAGYARTGTFFDIYNSTYGHRWDPGVVSFKYPNDQSAATLWYHDHTLGMTRVNVYAGPAGFYLIRGGPNDLDLGYTAPGVGDSPFGEYTEIPIVIQDRSFNADGSLFYPDNRAFFEGLNANQLQIPFIPDPACEG
;
A
#
# COMPACT_ATOMS: atom_id res chain seq x y z
N MET A 1 -30.12 9.52 30.02
CA MET A 1 -28.68 9.49 30.35
C MET A 1 -28.40 8.20 31.12
N LYS A 2 -27.74 7.20 30.51
CA LYS A 2 -27.42 5.93 31.18
C LYS A 2 -26.04 6.03 31.84
N THR A 3 -25.87 5.49 33.05
CA THR A 3 -24.65 5.65 33.84
C THR A 3 -23.59 4.59 33.49
N ARG A 4 -22.29 4.92 33.72
CA ARG A 4 -21.12 4.07 33.41
C ARG A 4 -21.20 2.63 33.93
N ARG A 5 -21.99 2.38 34.98
CA ARG A 5 -22.19 1.05 35.59
C ARG A 5 -23.13 0.14 34.77
N GLN A 6 -24.04 0.73 33.99
CA GLN A 6 -24.93 -0.02 33.10
C GLN A 6 -24.23 -0.45 31.80
N PHE A 7 -23.22 0.28 31.32
CA PHE A 7 -22.43 -0.10 30.14
C PHE A 7 -21.55 -1.34 30.41
N LEU A 8 -21.01 -1.46 31.62
CA LEU A 8 -20.18 -2.60 32.03
C LEU A 8 -20.98 -3.90 32.22
N GLN A 9 -22.26 -3.81 32.59
CA GLN A 9 -23.14 -5.00 32.64
C GLN A 9 -23.46 -5.54 31.25
N TYR A 10 -23.51 -4.70 30.21
CA TYR A 10 -23.71 -5.16 28.83
C TYR A 10 -22.43 -5.76 28.22
N SER A 11 -21.24 -5.25 28.57
CA SER A 11 -19.96 -5.77 28.07
C SER A 11 -19.51 -7.08 28.76
N GLY A 12 -20.04 -7.39 29.95
CA GLY A 12 -19.83 -8.69 30.61
C GLY A 12 -20.47 -9.89 29.90
N SER A 13 -21.34 -9.66 28.91
CA SER A 13 -22.06 -10.72 28.17
C SER A 13 -21.26 -11.30 26.99
N VAL A 14 -20.10 -10.71 26.65
CA VAL A 14 -19.28 -11.16 25.51
C VAL A 14 -18.48 -12.44 25.83
N GLY A 15 -18.32 -12.79 27.11
CA GLY A 15 -17.64 -14.03 27.54
C GLY A 15 -18.46 -15.31 27.32
N GLY A 16 -19.76 -15.23 27.05
CA GLY A 16 -20.63 -16.40 26.84
C GLY A 16 -20.58 -16.99 25.43
N GLY A 17 -20.08 -16.24 24.44
CA GLY A 17 -20.03 -16.66 23.03
C GLY A 17 -19.01 -17.75 22.72
N LEU A 18 -17.97 -17.89 23.56
CA LEU A 18 -16.92 -18.90 23.39
C LEU A 18 -17.29 -20.29 23.93
N TRP A 19 -18.40 -20.42 24.66
CA TRP A 19 -18.82 -21.71 25.23
C TRP A 19 -20.00 -22.36 24.50
N LEU A 20 -20.75 -21.59 23.69
CA LEU A 20 -21.88 -22.08 22.90
C LEU A 20 -21.52 -22.52 21.46
N SER A 21 -20.28 -22.30 21.01
CA SER A 21 -19.82 -22.74 19.68
C SER A 21 -19.55 -24.24 19.56
N SER A 22 -19.54 -24.99 20.67
CA SER A 22 -19.24 -26.43 20.67
C SER A 22 -20.45 -27.35 20.41
N LYS A 23 -21.68 -26.80 20.38
CA LYS A 23 -22.91 -27.61 20.21
C LYS A 23 -23.89 -27.11 19.13
N LEU A 24 -23.55 -26.03 18.44
CA LEU A 24 -24.24 -25.61 17.24
C LEU A 24 -23.36 -26.01 16.06
N GLN A 25 -23.82 -26.99 15.26
CA GLN A 25 -23.32 -27.18 13.90
C GLN A 25 -23.72 -25.94 13.09
N LEU A 26 -22.93 -24.87 13.26
CA LEU A 26 -22.93 -23.77 12.31
C LEU A 26 -22.53 -24.37 10.97
N PRO A 27 -23.25 -24.08 9.87
CA PRO A 27 -22.81 -24.49 8.55
C PRO A 27 -21.36 -24.03 8.41
N GLN A 28 -20.46 -24.96 8.09
CA GLN A 28 -19.10 -24.59 7.70
C GLN A 28 -19.28 -23.53 6.62
N SER A 29 -18.89 -22.30 6.92
CA SER A 29 -18.67 -21.31 5.89
C SER A 29 -17.73 -21.98 4.91
N VAL A 30 -18.25 -22.33 3.73
CA VAL A 30 -17.46 -22.90 2.65
C VAL A 30 -16.57 -21.73 2.23
N PHE A 31 -15.42 -21.61 2.88
CA PHE A 31 -14.31 -20.89 2.29
C PHE A 31 -14.11 -21.55 0.94
N ALA A 32 -14.25 -20.78 -0.14
CA ALA A 32 -13.89 -21.25 -1.46
C ALA A 32 -12.52 -21.92 -1.33
N GLN A 33 -12.44 -23.20 -1.72
CA GLN A 33 -11.21 -23.95 -1.60
C GLN A 33 -10.14 -23.13 -2.33
N ALA A 34 -9.06 -22.81 -1.62
CA ALA A 34 -8.01 -21.99 -2.19
C ALA A 34 -7.52 -22.70 -3.47
N PRO A 35 -7.32 -21.98 -4.61
CA PRO A 35 -7.07 -22.63 -5.89
C PRO A 35 -5.85 -23.54 -5.81
N GLU A 36 -5.80 -24.59 -6.64
CA GLU A 36 -4.62 -25.46 -6.71
C GLU A 36 -3.35 -24.61 -6.87
N GLY A 37 -2.36 -24.83 -6.01
CA GLY A 37 -1.10 -24.06 -5.98
C GLY A 37 -1.04 -22.97 -4.90
N THR A 38 -2.16 -22.63 -4.24
CA THR A 38 -2.14 -21.80 -3.03
C THR A 38 -1.61 -22.57 -1.82
N LEU A 39 -0.85 -21.88 -0.98
CA LEU A 39 -0.25 -22.44 0.23
C LEU A 39 -1.33 -22.63 1.31
N ASP A 40 -1.40 -23.83 1.90
CA ASP A 40 -2.32 -24.11 3.02
C ASP A 40 -1.94 -23.25 4.24
N PRO A 41 -2.80 -22.30 4.67
CA PRO A 41 -2.49 -21.42 5.79
C PRO A 41 -2.37 -22.15 7.13
N THR A 42 -2.94 -23.36 7.25
CA THR A 42 -2.83 -24.18 8.48
C THR A 42 -1.47 -24.85 8.62
N GLY A 43 -0.75 -25.03 7.52
CA GLY A 43 0.60 -25.62 7.47
C GLY A 43 1.73 -24.62 7.75
N ILE A 44 1.45 -23.31 7.81
CA ILE A 44 2.47 -22.28 8.06
C ILE A 44 2.83 -22.25 9.56
N PRO A 45 4.11 -22.50 9.94
CA PRO A 45 4.54 -22.42 11.34
C PRO A 45 4.25 -21.05 11.95
N LYS A 46 3.60 -21.03 13.12
CA LYS A 46 3.19 -19.79 13.80
C LYS A 46 4.22 -19.38 14.84
N TYR A 47 4.45 -18.07 14.97
CA TYR A 47 5.28 -17.47 16.03
C TYR A 47 6.76 -17.89 16.03
N VAL A 48 7.32 -18.19 14.84
CA VAL A 48 8.72 -18.64 14.68
C VAL A 48 9.67 -17.55 14.16
N MET A 49 9.16 -16.36 13.86
CA MET A 49 9.93 -15.20 13.44
C MET A 49 9.74 -14.04 14.42
N PRO A 50 10.79 -13.26 14.74
CA PRO A 50 10.64 -12.06 15.54
C PRO A 50 9.81 -11.00 14.80
N LEU A 51 9.06 -10.20 15.55
CA LEU A 51 8.35 -9.05 15.01
C LEU A 51 9.38 -8.01 14.52
N VAL A 52 9.29 -7.66 13.23
CA VAL A 52 10.02 -6.54 12.65
C VAL A 52 9.41 -5.24 13.18
N LYS A 53 10.25 -4.35 13.72
CA LYS A 53 9.88 -3.00 14.16
C LYS A 53 10.48 -2.01 13.15
N PRO A 54 9.70 -1.50 12.18
CA PRO A 54 10.25 -0.67 11.10
C PRO A 54 10.99 0.55 11.65
N PRO A 55 12.30 0.70 11.36
CA PRO A 55 13.07 1.88 11.73
C PRO A 55 12.51 3.16 11.12
N ALA A 56 12.94 4.31 11.63
CA ALA A 56 12.63 5.59 11.00
C ALA A 56 13.32 5.71 9.63
N MET A 57 12.58 6.22 8.65
CA MET A 57 13.06 6.49 7.30
C MET A 57 14.16 7.56 7.39
N PRO A 58 15.35 7.34 6.79
CA PRO A 58 16.38 8.37 6.77
C PRO A 58 15.99 9.51 5.83
N GLY A 59 16.15 10.74 6.32
CA GLY A 59 15.93 11.97 5.58
C GLY A 59 16.93 13.06 5.97
N ARG A 60 16.79 14.22 5.35
CA ARG A 60 17.56 15.42 5.70
C ARG A 60 16.68 16.39 6.46
N SER A 61 17.13 16.78 7.64
CA SER A 61 16.39 17.66 8.53
C SER A 61 17.08 19.02 8.66
N ASN A 62 16.31 20.10 8.69
CA ASN A 62 16.75 21.42 9.18
C ASN A 62 15.65 22.06 10.03
N LYS A 63 15.89 23.28 10.53
CA LYS A 63 14.93 23.99 11.41
C LYS A 63 13.52 24.13 10.81
N ASN A 64 13.40 24.29 9.50
CA ASN A 64 12.15 24.65 8.85
C ASN A 64 11.45 23.48 8.16
N LYS A 65 12.19 22.43 7.79
CA LYS A 65 11.63 21.30 7.05
C LYS A 65 12.44 20.02 7.18
N ASP A 66 11.72 18.91 7.09
CA ASP A 66 12.27 17.59 6.81
C ASP A 66 12.13 17.27 5.33
N LYS A 67 13.13 16.59 4.75
CA LYS A 67 13.15 16.22 3.34
C LYS A 67 13.47 14.74 3.18
N TYR A 68 12.64 14.06 2.41
CA TYR A 68 12.82 12.66 2.07
C TYR A 68 12.82 12.47 0.55
N LYS A 69 13.56 11.47 0.06
CA LYS A 69 13.40 10.92 -1.28
C LYS A 69 13.07 9.46 -1.13
N ILE A 70 11.83 9.10 -1.43
CA ILE A 70 11.30 7.76 -1.18
C ILE A 70 10.83 7.19 -2.50
N ALA A 71 11.33 6.02 -2.86
CA ALA A 71 10.91 5.30 -4.05
C ALA A 71 10.13 4.05 -3.68
N VAL A 72 9.14 3.69 -4.50
CA VAL A 72 8.61 2.32 -4.53
C VAL A 72 9.47 1.49 -5.49
N ARG A 73 9.92 0.31 -5.03
CA ARG A 73 10.69 -0.66 -5.83
C ARG A 73 10.21 -2.08 -5.57
N GLN A 74 10.49 -2.96 -6.52
CA GLN A 74 10.34 -4.41 -6.37
C GLN A 74 11.60 -5.05 -5.80
N PHE A 75 11.44 -5.96 -4.85
CA PHE A 75 12.53 -6.77 -4.31
C PHE A 75 11.97 -8.10 -3.75
N ARG A 76 12.86 -9.02 -3.32
CA ARG A 76 12.47 -10.24 -2.62
C ARG A 76 12.73 -10.10 -1.12
N GLN A 77 11.83 -10.61 -0.30
CA GLN A 77 11.97 -10.62 1.15
C GLN A 77 11.40 -11.92 1.74
N GLN A 78 12.07 -12.46 2.76
CA GLN A 78 11.56 -13.56 3.57
C GLN A 78 10.38 -13.07 4.43
N ILE A 79 9.15 -13.20 3.92
CA ILE A 79 7.91 -12.86 4.64
C ILE A 79 7.35 -14.09 5.36
N LEU A 80 7.34 -15.23 4.67
CA LEU A 80 6.96 -16.52 5.26
C LEU A 80 8.10 -17.05 6.17
N PRO A 81 7.79 -17.94 7.13
CA PRO A 81 8.81 -18.58 7.97
C PRO A 81 9.99 -19.20 7.20
N PRO A 82 11.21 -19.20 7.78
CA PRO A 82 12.37 -19.88 7.18
C PRO A 82 12.06 -21.33 6.80
N GLY A 83 12.49 -21.73 5.60
CA GLY A 83 12.15 -23.02 4.99
C GLY A 83 11.05 -22.92 3.93
N LEU A 84 10.29 -21.81 3.90
CA LEU A 84 9.43 -21.44 2.78
C LEU A 84 10.12 -20.40 1.88
N PRO A 85 9.76 -20.32 0.58
CA PRO A 85 10.43 -19.41 -0.35
C PRO A 85 10.25 -17.93 -0.03
N ASP A 86 11.22 -17.11 -0.43
CA ASP A 86 11.11 -15.64 -0.39
C ASP A 86 9.99 -15.13 -1.31
N THR A 87 9.29 -14.10 -0.86
CA THR A 87 8.22 -13.44 -1.60
C THR A 87 8.75 -12.25 -2.39
N THR A 88 8.40 -12.16 -3.66
CA THR A 88 8.55 -10.92 -4.43
C THR A 88 7.48 -9.92 -3.98
N VAL A 89 7.91 -8.74 -3.56
CA VAL A 89 7.05 -7.71 -2.97
C VAL A 89 7.47 -6.34 -3.49
N TRP A 90 6.56 -5.38 -3.41
CA TRP A 90 6.85 -3.96 -3.60
C TRP A 90 6.83 -3.25 -2.26
N SER A 91 7.76 -2.32 -2.05
CA SER A 91 7.67 -1.43 -0.91
C SER A 91 8.45 -0.14 -1.10
N TYR A 92 8.24 0.79 -0.18
CA TYR A 92 8.92 2.06 -0.13
C TYR A 92 10.27 1.96 0.59
N GLY A 93 11.25 2.73 0.11
CA GLY A 93 12.57 2.87 0.72
C GLY A 93 13.22 4.19 0.32
N SER A 94 14.25 4.60 1.06
CA SER A 94 15.00 5.83 0.79
C SER A 94 15.90 5.66 -0.43
N VAL A 95 15.82 6.61 -1.36
CA VAL A 95 16.68 6.64 -2.56
C VAL A 95 18.13 6.95 -2.19
N ASP A 96 18.34 7.72 -1.12
CA ASP A 96 19.68 8.07 -0.64
C ASP A 96 20.35 6.90 0.11
N HIS A 97 19.58 5.84 0.45
CA HIS A 97 20.06 4.61 1.11
C HIS A 97 19.50 3.37 0.39
N PRO A 98 19.98 3.10 -0.84
CA PRO A 98 19.44 2.04 -1.69
C PRO A 98 19.74 0.64 -1.14
N GLY A 99 18.98 -0.35 -1.60
CA GLY A 99 19.11 -1.75 -1.19
C GLY A 99 18.09 -2.15 -0.13
N THR A 100 17.89 -3.45 0.02
CA THR A 100 17.05 -4.00 1.09
C THR A 100 17.73 -3.88 2.45
N VAL A 101 16.99 -4.07 3.55
CA VAL A 101 17.59 -4.09 4.90
C VAL A 101 18.70 -5.13 5.03
N LEU A 102 18.56 -6.29 4.37
CA LEU A 102 19.59 -7.33 4.34
C LEU A 102 20.86 -6.89 3.61
N GLU A 103 20.74 -5.95 2.68
CA GLU A 103 21.84 -5.35 1.93
C GLU A 103 22.41 -4.08 2.59
N GLY A 104 21.90 -3.71 3.79
CA GLY A 104 22.27 -2.49 4.50
C GLY A 104 21.56 -1.22 4.01
N GLY A 105 20.55 -1.36 3.15
CA GLY A 105 19.69 -0.28 2.68
C GLY A 105 18.39 -0.13 3.49
N THR A 106 17.38 0.48 2.88
CA THR A 106 16.14 0.89 3.56
C THR A 106 14.85 0.34 2.93
N PHE A 107 14.96 -0.41 1.83
CA PHE A 107 13.80 -1.05 1.22
C PHE A 107 13.38 -2.25 2.08
N ASN A 108 12.17 -2.17 2.63
CA ASN A 108 11.65 -3.17 3.55
C ASN A 108 10.14 -3.26 3.40
N TYR A 109 9.58 -4.45 3.60
CA TYR A 109 8.15 -4.66 3.78
C TYR A 109 7.89 -5.12 5.22
N PRO A 110 7.08 -4.40 6.02
CA PRO A 110 6.50 -3.07 5.77
C PRO A 110 7.55 -1.97 5.61
N ALA A 111 7.20 -0.86 4.96
CA ALA A 111 8.13 0.25 4.75
C ALA A 111 8.52 0.94 6.07
N PHE A 112 9.68 1.61 6.06
CA PHE A 112 10.17 2.36 7.22
C PHE A 112 9.22 3.51 7.60
N THR A 113 9.25 3.90 8.87
CA THR A 113 8.36 4.91 9.44
C THR A 113 8.83 6.32 9.09
N ILE A 114 7.98 7.19 8.56
CA ILE A 114 8.28 8.62 8.51
C ILE A 114 7.97 9.21 9.88
N GLU A 115 9.01 9.66 10.59
CA GLU A 115 8.87 10.42 11.83
C GLU A 115 8.82 11.92 11.50
N ALA A 116 7.68 12.55 11.79
CA ALA A 116 7.41 13.95 11.49
C ALA A 116 7.23 14.76 12.77
N THR A 117 7.64 16.03 12.78
CA THR A 117 7.40 16.94 13.91
C THR A 117 6.18 17.83 13.64
N ALA A 118 5.30 17.97 14.63
CA ALA A 118 4.15 18.87 14.56
C ALA A 118 4.59 20.30 14.19
N TYR A 119 3.84 20.94 13.30
CA TYR A 119 4.09 22.28 12.75
C TYR A 119 5.43 22.46 12.01
N LYS A 120 6.09 21.36 11.65
CA LYS A 120 7.29 21.37 10.82
C LYS A 120 6.99 20.67 9.50
N THR A 121 7.13 21.41 8.40
CA THR A 121 6.81 20.87 7.08
C THR A 121 7.70 19.68 6.72
N THR A 122 7.09 18.56 6.35
CA THR A 122 7.77 17.43 5.72
C THR A 122 7.57 17.51 4.22
N GLN A 123 8.65 17.45 3.45
CA GLN A 123 8.62 17.39 1.99
C GLN A 123 9.13 16.03 1.53
N VAL A 124 8.31 15.29 0.80
CA VAL A 124 8.67 13.96 0.29
C VAL A 124 8.68 13.99 -1.22
N GLN A 125 9.83 13.64 -1.80
CA GLN A 125 9.92 13.30 -3.20
C GLN A 125 9.55 11.82 -3.36
N TRP A 126 8.32 11.53 -3.79
CA TRP A 126 7.84 10.19 -4.07
C TRP A 126 8.25 9.79 -5.49
N ARG A 127 8.85 8.61 -5.66
CA ARG A 127 9.38 8.15 -6.95
C ARG A 127 8.82 6.78 -7.30
N ASN A 128 8.31 6.66 -8.53
CA ASN A 128 7.91 5.39 -9.10
C ASN A 128 9.14 4.78 -9.78
N GLU A 129 9.80 3.85 -9.10
CA GLU A 129 10.98 3.15 -9.59
C GLU A 129 10.68 1.65 -9.78
N LEU A 130 9.45 1.33 -10.20
CA LEU A 130 9.03 0.00 -10.66
C LEU A 130 9.61 -0.29 -12.05
N VAL A 131 10.94 -0.35 -12.10
CA VAL A 131 11.74 -0.64 -13.29
C VAL A 131 12.78 -1.72 -12.99
N ASP A 132 13.20 -2.46 -14.02
CA ASP A 132 14.33 -3.37 -13.94
C ASP A 132 15.68 -2.64 -13.94
N ASP A 133 16.76 -3.39 -13.80
CA ASP A 133 18.15 -2.90 -13.82
C ASP A 133 18.54 -2.20 -15.13
N LYS A 134 17.79 -2.43 -16.22
CA LYS A 134 17.98 -1.82 -17.54
C LYS A 134 17.12 -0.56 -17.71
N GLY A 135 16.28 -0.22 -16.73
CA GLY A 135 15.35 0.91 -16.77
C GLY A 135 14.11 0.64 -17.63
N LYS A 136 13.74 -0.63 -17.82
CA LYS A 136 12.46 -1.01 -18.42
C LYS A 136 11.40 -1.16 -17.33
N PHE A 137 10.14 -0.85 -17.63
CA PHE A 137 9.08 -1.00 -16.63
C PHE A 137 8.92 -2.46 -16.20
N LEU A 138 8.53 -2.66 -14.94
CA LEU A 138 8.06 -3.95 -14.43
C LEU A 138 6.54 -4.02 -14.56
N PRO A 139 5.97 -5.13 -15.06
CA PRO A 139 4.53 -5.36 -14.99
C PRO A 139 4.08 -5.55 -13.54
N HIS A 140 2.77 -5.47 -13.31
CA HIS A 140 2.20 -5.66 -11.97
C HIS A 140 2.42 -7.10 -11.46
N LEU A 141 2.65 -7.29 -10.15
CA LEU A 141 2.81 -8.61 -9.52
C LEU A 141 1.50 -9.43 -9.45
N LEU A 142 0.38 -8.72 -9.55
CA LEU A 142 -0.97 -9.20 -9.30
C LEU A 142 -1.88 -8.86 -10.49
N PRO A 143 -3.01 -9.58 -10.66
CA PRO A 143 -3.95 -9.34 -11.75
C PRO A 143 -4.58 -7.94 -11.72
N VAL A 144 -4.40 -7.17 -12.80
CA VAL A 144 -5.01 -5.85 -12.98
C VAL A 144 -6.12 -5.95 -14.02
N ASP A 145 -7.35 -5.70 -13.58
CA ASP A 145 -8.56 -5.71 -14.40
C ASP A 145 -8.73 -4.36 -15.13
N GLN A 146 -8.56 -4.39 -16.44
CA GLN A 146 -8.67 -3.22 -17.31
C GLN A 146 -10.12 -2.80 -17.60
N THR A 147 -11.10 -3.64 -17.24
CA THR A 147 -12.52 -3.37 -17.44
C THR A 147 -13.14 -2.55 -16.31
N LEU A 148 -12.38 -2.18 -15.27
CA LEU A 148 -12.83 -1.25 -14.23
C LEU A 148 -12.64 0.19 -14.68
N HIS A 149 -13.21 1.15 -13.94
CA HIS A 149 -12.73 2.54 -14.01
C HIS A 149 -11.39 2.61 -13.27
N TRP A 150 -10.31 2.91 -13.99
CA TRP A 150 -8.95 2.79 -13.48
C TRP A 150 -8.01 3.82 -14.13
N ALA A 151 -6.80 3.93 -13.56
CA ALA A 151 -5.66 4.59 -14.19
C ALA A 151 -5.29 3.80 -15.45
N ASN A 152 -5.69 4.28 -16.63
CA ASN A 152 -5.68 3.57 -17.91
C ASN A 152 -4.61 4.13 -18.88
N PRO A 153 -3.31 3.81 -18.72
CA PRO A 153 -2.27 4.26 -19.66
C PRO A 153 -2.56 3.97 -21.14
N PRO A 154 -3.06 2.77 -21.54
CA PRO A 154 -3.40 2.49 -22.94
C PRO A 154 -4.44 3.44 -23.55
N GLY A 155 -5.32 4.04 -22.74
CA GLY A 155 -6.34 4.99 -23.19
C GLY A 155 -5.78 6.32 -23.73
N GLY A 156 -4.47 6.56 -23.59
CA GLY A 156 -3.83 7.79 -24.01
C GLY A 156 -4.36 9.01 -23.26
N ILE A 157 -4.01 10.22 -23.71
CA ILE A 157 -4.31 11.46 -22.96
C ILE A 157 -5.80 11.69 -22.69
N ASN A 158 -6.68 11.24 -23.60
CA ASN A 158 -8.13 11.45 -23.50
C ASN A 158 -8.83 10.35 -22.71
N GLY A 159 -8.25 9.15 -22.61
CA GLY A 159 -8.84 7.99 -21.95
C GLY A 159 -8.10 7.54 -20.69
N ARG A 160 -7.14 8.33 -20.21
CA ARG A 160 -6.24 7.96 -19.10
C ARG A 160 -6.91 7.71 -17.76
N ASP A 161 -8.06 8.31 -17.49
CA ASP A 161 -8.87 8.09 -16.29
C ASP A 161 -10.26 7.64 -16.73
N SER A 162 -10.33 6.39 -17.18
CA SER A 162 -11.56 5.86 -17.77
C SER A 162 -11.66 4.35 -17.63
N ARG A 163 -12.83 3.83 -18.01
CA ARG A 163 -13.05 2.39 -18.11
C ARG A 163 -12.41 1.84 -19.38
N GLY A 164 -11.61 0.77 -19.26
CA GLY A 164 -11.14 0.03 -20.44
C GLY A 164 -12.15 -1.03 -20.92
N SER A 165 -11.87 -1.61 -22.07
CA SER A 165 -12.67 -2.70 -22.67
C SER A 165 -11.89 -3.99 -22.89
N ASP A 166 -10.59 -3.99 -22.57
CA ASP A 166 -9.72 -5.15 -22.71
C ASP A 166 -10.01 -6.14 -21.57
N PRO A 167 -10.46 -7.37 -21.86
CA PRO A 167 -10.70 -8.38 -20.83
C PRO A 167 -9.40 -9.04 -20.33
N ASP A 168 -8.26 -8.84 -21.02
CA ASP A 168 -6.99 -9.41 -20.61
C ASP A 168 -6.39 -8.62 -19.43
N LEU A 169 -5.51 -9.28 -18.67
CA LEU A 169 -4.78 -8.63 -17.59
C LEU A 169 -3.84 -7.55 -18.13
N TYR A 170 -3.78 -6.41 -17.45
CA TYR A 170 -2.83 -5.37 -17.82
C TYR A 170 -1.38 -5.80 -17.52
N LEU A 171 -0.52 -5.78 -18.53
CA LEU A 171 0.90 -6.14 -18.44
C LEU A 171 1.86 -4.96 -18.69
N GLY A 172 1.33 -3.73 -18.68
CA GLY A 172 2.11 -2.53 -18.96
C GLY A 172 2.78 -1.89 -17.73
N PRO A 173 3.36 -0.68 -17.89
CA PRO A 173 3.96 0.08 -16.79
C PRO A 173 2.92 0.45 -15.72
N VAL A 174 3.30 0.33 -14.45
CA VAL A 174 2.37 0.46 -13.32
C VAL A 174 2.24 1.93 -12.88
N PRO A 175 1.03 2.51 -12.90
CA PRO A 175 0.76 3.82 -12.29
C PRO A 175 0.81 3.77 -10.75
N ILE A 176 1.34 4.83 -10.15
CA ILE A 176 1.40 5.04 -8.69
C ILE A 176 0.97 6.46 -8.34
N VAL A 177 0.36 6.63 -7.17
CA VAL A 177 0.25 7.91 -6.45
C VAL A 177 0.20 7.61 -4.96
N THR A 178 1.07 8.24 -4.17
CA THR A 178 1.13 7.98 -2.73
C THR A 178 0.23 8.94 -1.97
N HIS A 179 -0.64 8.41 -1.11
CA HIS A 179 -1.47 9.16 -0.18
C HIS A 179 -0.93 9.00 1.24
N VAL A 180 -0.92 10.07 2.04
CA VAL A 180 -0.66 10.01 3.48
C VAL A 180 -1.99 10.13 4.21
N HIS A 181 -2.53 8.99 4.58
CA HIS A 181 -3.83 8.89 5.21
C HIS A 181 -3.86 9.56 6.58
N GLY A 182 -4.76 10.54 6.71
CA GLY A 182 -4.95 11.34 7.90
C GLY A 182 -4.11 12.62 7.93
N ALA A 183 -3.29 12.89 6.91
CA ALA A 183 -2.57 14.16 6.80
C ALA A 183 -3.53 15.30 6.43
N HIS A 184 -3.42 16.41 7.14
CA HIS A 184 -3.97 17.69 6.74
C HIS A 184 -3.00 18.32 5.75
N THR A 185 -3.41 18.35 4.48
CA THR A 185 -2.57 18.75 3.36
C THR A 185 -3.42 19.38 2.25
N THR A 186 -2.76 20.02 1.28
CA THR A 186 -3.40 20.56 0.07
C THR A 186 -3.62 19.45 -0.96
N GLU A 187 -4.60 19.61 -1.85
CA GLU A 187 -5.02 18.56 -2.77
C GLU A 187 -3.93 18.06 -3.72
N ASP A 188 -2.98 18.93 -4.08
CA ASP A 188 -1.83 18.61 -4.92
C ASP A 188 -0.77 17.73 -4.23
N SER A 189 -0.86 17.62 -2.91
CA SER A 189 0.00 16.79 -2.07
C SER A 189 -0.76 15.68 -1.33
N ASP A 190 -2.06 15.54 -1.56
CA ASP A 190 -2.91 14.54 -0.90
C ASP A 190 -2.80 13.15 -1.54
N GLY A 191 -2.41 13.08 -2.82
CA GLY A 191 -2.36 11.81 -3.56
C GLY A 191 -3.69 11.43 -4.18
N TYR A 192 -4.35 12.41 -4.82
CA TYR A 192 -5.60 12.21 -5.54
C TYR A 192 -5.53 11.04 -6.54
N PRO A 193 -6.56 10.17 -6.64
CA PRO A 193 -6.48 8.95 -7.46
C PRO A 193 -6.13 9.17 -8.94
N GLU A 194 -6.61 10.27 -9.53
CA GLU A 194 -6.35 10.67 -10.93
C GLU A 194 -5.08 11.54 -11.09
N ALA A 195 -4.27 11.67 -10.03
CA ALA A 195 -2.95 12.31 -10.06
C ALA A 195 -1.80 11.28 -10.15
N TRP A 196 -2.10 10.07 -10.62
CA TRP A 196 -1.12 9.00 -10.82
C TRP A 196 -0.06 9.35 -11.85
N TYR A 197 1.07 8.66 -11.77
CA TYR A 197 2.19 8.77 -12.70
C TYR A 197 2.90 7.42 -12.92
N LEU A 198 3.29 7.16 -14.16
CA LEU A 198 4.10 6.00 -14.54
C LEU A 198 5.56 6.15 -14.08
N PRO A 199 6.32 5.05 -13.97
CA PRO A 199 7.77 5.13 -13.80
C PRO A 199 8.43 5.82 -15.00
N ASP A 200 9.63 6.39 -14.81
CA ASP A 200 10.45 6.88 -15.93
C ASP A 200 11.15 5.73 -16.67
N ALA A 201 10.35 4.91 -17.33
CA ALA A 201 10.81 3.71 -18.03
C ALA A 201 11.13 3.97 -19.52
N LYS A 202 12.20 3.34 -20.00
CA LYS A 202 12.71 3.48 -21.38
C LYS A 202 11.80 2.86 -22.45
N ASN A 203 10.96 1.90 -22.06
CA ASN A 203 10.14 1.10 -22.97
C ASN A 203 8.64 1.32 -22.77
N ILE A 204 8.21 2.48 -22.25
CA ILE A 204 6.79 2.82 -22.21
C ILE A 204 6.22 2.75 -23.64
N PRO A 205 5.16 1.94 -23.88
CA PRO A 205 4.59 1.81 -25.22
C PRO A 205 4.16 3.15 -25.80
N ALA A 206 4.31 3.30 -27.12
CA ALA A 206 3.88 4.50 -27.81
C ALA A 206 2.37 4.72 -27.64
N GLY A 207 1.96 5.97 -27.41
CA GLY A 207 0.56 6.34 -27.19
C GLY A 207 0.07 6.20 -25.75
N TYR A 208 0.83 5.55 -24.85
CA TYR A 208 0.42 5.45 -23.46
C TYR A 208 0.46 6.83 -22.77
N ALA A 209 -0.58 7.14 -22.00
CA ALA A 209 -0.54 8.25 -21.07
C ALA A 209 0.48 7.96 -19.96
N ARG A 210 1.29 8.97 -19.61
CA ARG A 210 2.32 8.85 -18.57
C ARG A 210 1.86 9.32 -17.20
N THR A 211 0.77 10.08 -17.16
CA THR A 211 0.24 10.78 -15.99
C THR A 211 -1.27 10.81 -16.08
N GLY A 212 -1.94 10.81 -14.93
CA GLY A 212 -3.38 11.03 -14.78
C GLY A 212 -3.78 12.49 -15.02
N THR A 213 -5.07 12.76 -15.12
CA THR A 213 -5.60 14.09 -15.45
C THR A 213 -5.24 15.14 -14.41
N PHE A 214 -5.39 14.80 -13.13
CA PHE A 214 -5.11 15.75 -12.05
C PHE A 214 -3.62 15.97 -11.82
N PHE A 215 -2.75 15.07 -12.29
CA PHE A 215 -1.30 15.30 -12.24
C PHE A 215 -0.94 16.57 -13.04
N ASP A 216 -1.48 16.70 -14.26
CA ASP A 216 -1.20 17.85 -15.12
C ASP A 216 -1.89 19.12 -14.62
N ILE A 217 -3.14 18.99 -14.13
CA ILE A 217 -3.88 20.11 -13.52
C ILE A 217 -3.10 20.65 -12.33
N TYR A 218 -2.67 19.81 -11.39
CA TYR A 218 -1.92 20.25 -10.22
C TYR A 218 -0.56 20.82 -10.60
N ASN A 219 0.15 20.23 -11.57
CA ASN A 219 1.38 20.82 -12.08
C ASN A 219 1.18 22.25 -12.57
N SER A 220 0.10 22.50 -13.33
CA SER A 220 -0.21 23.82 -13.86
C SER A 220 -0.69 24.80 -12.77
N THR A 221 -1.66 24.39 -11.95
CA THR A 221 -2.29 25.25 -10.94
C THR A 221 -1.32 25.65 -9.83
N TYR A 222 -0.46 24.73 -9.39
CA TYR A 222 0.47 24.95 -8.29
C TYR A 222 1.89 25.30 -8.75
N GLY A 223 2.13 25.36 -10.07
CA GLY A 223 3.42 25.72 -10.65
C GLY A 223 4.52 24.70 -10.35
N HIS A 224 4.16 23.42 -10.19
CA HIS A 224 5.14 22.37 -9.97
C HIS A 224 5.98 22.11 -11.23
N ARG A 225 7.14 21.49 -11.01
CA ARG A 225 8.07 21.05 -12.06
C ARG A 225 8.54 19.65 -11.73
N TRP A 226 7.60 18.73 -11.74
CA TRP A 226 7.86 17.33 -11.43
C TRP A 226 8.53 16.64 -12.62
N ASP A 227 9.62 15.92 -12.34
CA ASP A 227 10.31 15.10 -13.32
C ASP A 227 9.47 13.84 -13.63
N PRO A 228 9.66 13.18 -14.80
CA PRO A 228 9.02 11.90 -15.07
C PRO A 228 9.24 10.89 -13.94
N GLY A 229 8.18 10.18 -13.54
CA GLY A 229 8.25 9.18 -12.46
C GLY A 229 8.40 9.76 -11.05
N VAL A 230 8.28 11.08 -10.86
CA VAL A 230 8.57 11.73 -9.59
C VAL A 230 7.52 12.78 -9.27
N VAL A 231 7.07 12.85 -8.02
CA VAL A 231 6.32 14.01 -7.48
C VAL A 231 6.98 14.50 -6.18
N SER A 232 6.72 15.75 -5.81
CA SER A 232 7.21 16.34 -4.56
C SER A 232 6.06 16.88 -3.72
N PHE A 233 5.58 16.10 -2.77
CA PHE A 233 4.47 16.47 -1.88
C PHE A 233 4.98 17.17 -0.62
N LYS A 234 4.15 18.03 -0.05
CA LYS A 234 4.43 18.79 1.17
C LYS A 234 3.34 18.56 2.19
N TYR A 235 3.72 18.14 3.38
CA TYR A 235 2.83 17.95 4.52
C TYR A 235 3.17 19.00 5.58
N PRO A 236 2.30 19.99 5.81
CA PRO A 236 2.53 21.03 6.82
C PRO A 236 2.69 20.48 8.24
N ASN A 237 2.04 19.34 8.53
CA ASN A 237 1.96 18.73 9.85
C ASN A 237 1.35 19.68 10.90
N ASP A 238 0.44 20.56 10.48
CA ASP A 238 -0.22 21.56 11.32
C ASP A 238 -1.45 21.02 12.06
N GLN A 239 -1.45 19.71 12.33
CA GLN A 239 -2.45 18.97 13.11
C GLN A 239 -1.84 18.41 14.40
N SER A 240 -2.66 17.81 15.26
CA SER A 240 -2.18 17.16 16.49
C SER A 240 -1.32 15.93 16.19
N ALA A 241 -0.43 15.58 17.12
CA ALA A 241 0.28 14.31 17.10
C ALA A 241 -0.69 13.14 16.91
N ALA A 242 -0.35 12.25 15.99
CA ALA A 242 -1.22 11.17 15.56
C ALA A 242 -0.43 10.10 14.79
N THR A 243 -0.98 8.87 14.81
CA THR A 243 -0.54 7.78 13.92
C THR A 243 -1.26 7.91 12.59
N LEU A 244 -0.52 8.30 11.56
CA LEU A 244 -0.92 8.27 10.16
C LEU A 244 -0.18 7.13 9.46
N TRP A 245 -0.49 6.92 8.19
CA TRP A 245 0.20 5.93 7.36
C TRP A 245 0.17 6.38 5.90
N TYR A 246 1.15 5.92 5.12
CA TYR A 246 1.25 6.24 3.71
C TYR A 246 1.14 4.97 2.87
N HIS A 247 0.44 5.06 1.75
CA HIS A 247 0.16 3.94 0.85
C HIS A 247 -0.18 4.43 -0.56
N ASP A 248 -0.20 3.53 -1.56
CA ASP A 248 -0.69 3.88 -2.90
C ASP A 248 -2.20 4.15 -2.91
N HIS A 249 -2.64 5.08 -3.75
CA HIS A 249 -4.04 5.50 -3.88
C HIS A 249 -4.50 5.62 -5.35
N THR A 250 -3.87 4.88 -6.25
CA THR A 250 -4.10 4.96 -7.70
C THR A 250 -5.52 4.54 -8.10
N LEU A 251 -6.16 5.34 -8.96
CA LEU A 251 -7.51 5.08 -9.48
C LEU A 251 -7.66 3.62 -9.97
N GLY A 252 -8.64 2.91 -9.41
CA GLY A 252 -8.96 1.51 -9.78
C GLY A 252 -7.88 0.48 -9.46
N MET A 253 -6.72 0.87 -8.93
CA MET A 253 -5.56 0.00 -8.67
C MET A 253 -5.14 -0.05 -7.20
N THR A 254 -5.65 0.82 -6.32
CA THR A 254 -5.33 0.84 -4.89
C THR A 254 -5.32 -0.56 -4.25
N ARG A 255 -6.32 -1.40 -4.55
CA ARG A 255 -6.44 -2.74 -3.96
C ARG A 255 -5.21 -3.62 -4.26
N VAL A 256 -4.70 -3.58 -5.48
CA VAL A 256 -3.60 -4.44 -5.94
C VAL A 256 -2.26 -3.80 -5.64
N ASN A 257 -2.15 -2.47 -5.80
CA ASN A 257 -0.94 -1.73 -5.47
C ASN A 257 -0.63 -1.85 -3.98
N VAL A 258 -1.59 -1.62 -3.07
CA VAL A 258 -1.38 -1.76 -1.61
C VAL A 258 -1.14 -3.22 -1.22
N TYR A 259 -1.83 -4.18 -1.84
CA TYR A 259 -1.64 -5.61 -1.54
C TYR A 259 -0.23 -6.09 -1.92
N ALA A 260 0.35 -5.54 -3.00
CA ALA A 260 1.73 -5.79 -3.41
C ALA A 260 2.77 -5.35 -2.37
N GLY A 261 2.40 -4.57 -1.36
CA GLY A 261 3.19 -4.25 -0.16
C GLY A 261 3.49 -2.78 0.20
N PRO A 262 3.44 -1.77 -0.69
CA PRO A 262 3.88 -0.40 -0.41
C PRO A 262 2.95 0.30 0.59
N ALA A 263 3.30 0.18 1.87
CA ALA A 263 2.67 0.87 2.99
C ALA A 263 3.67 1.05 4.13
N GLY A 264 3.60 2.19 4.83
CA GLY A 264 4.42 2.48 6.01
C GLY A 264 3.76 3.49 6.93
N PHE A 265 4.25 3.61 8.16
CA PHE A 265 3.72 4.58 9.12
C PHE A 265 4.22 5.99 8.85
N TYR A 266 3.38 6.97 9.17
CA TYR A 266 3.74 8.38 9.24
C TYR A 266 3.33 8.87 10.64
N LEU A 267 4.28 9.13 11.53
CA LEU A 267 3.98 9.47 12.92
C LEU A 267 4.27 10.95 13.15
N ILE A 268 3.24 11.72 13.52
CA ILE A 268 3.41 13.12 13.92
C ILE A 268 3.71 13.16 15.41
N ARG A 269 4.85 13.74 15.77
CA ARG A 269 5.38 13.88 17.13
C ARG A 269 5.33 15.33 17.61
N GLY A 270 5.16 15.52 18.91
CA GLY A 270 5.20 16.80 19.59
C GLY A 270 3.95 17.67 19.36
N GLY A 271 4.09 18.96 19.68
CA GLY A 271 2.97 19.90 19.70
C GLY A 271 2.25 19.93 21.05
N PRO A 272 1.22 20.78 21.20
CA PRO A 272 0.60 21.07 22.50
C PRO A 272 -0.21 19.90 23.08
N ASN A 273 -0.58 18.92 22.25
CA ASN A 273 -1.43 17.79 22.63
C ASN A 273 -0.67 16.46 22.70
N ASP A 274 0.66 16.48 22.56
CA ASP A 274 1.48 15.28 22.67
C ASP A 274 2.17 15.23 24.05
N LEU A 275 1.96 14.13 24.77
CA LEU A 275 2.58 13.91 26.07
C LEU A 275 3.72 12.91 25.88
N ASP A 276 4.95 13.37 26.05
CA ASP A 276 6.11 12.49 26.05
C ASP A 276 6.07 11.59 27.31
N LEU A 277 5.82 10.31 27.08
CA LEU A 277 5.78 9.27 28.11
C LEU A 277 7.15 8.61 28.35
N GLY A 278 8.20 9.05 27.65
CA GLY A 278 9.55 8.49 27.74
C GLY A 278 9.69 7.14 27.04
N TYR A 279 8.77 6.77 26.14
CA TYR A 279 8.90 5.57 25.32
C TYR A 279 9.90 5.79 24.19
N THR A 280 10.58 4.70 23.80
CA THR A 280 11.60 4.72 22.75
C THR A 280 11.06 4.00 21.54
N ALA A 281 10.89 4.73 20.44
CA ALA A 281 10.56 4.21 19.12
C ALA A 281 11.84 3.87 18.32
N PRO A 282 11.76 2.99 17.31
CA PRO A 282 12.87 2.72 16.39
C PRO A 282 13.35 3.99 15.66
N GLY A 283 14.61 4.37 15.84
CA GLY A 283 15.22 5.54 15.20
C GLY A 283 15.74 5.28 13.78
N VAL A 284 16.50 6.24 13.24
CA VAL A 284 17.20 6.08 11.95
C VAL A 284 18.47 5.26 12.17
N GLY A 285 18.68 4.19 11.39
CA GLY A 285 19.86 3.33 11.49
C GLY A 285 19.80 2.30 12.63
N ASP A 286 18.69 2.31 13.37
CA ASP A 286 18.39 1.40 14.45
C ASP A 286 18.07 -0.01 13.95
N SER A 287 18.28 -1.01 14.82
CA SER A 287 17.99 -2.41 14.48
C SER A 287 16.48 -2.65 14.42
N PRO A 288 15.94 -3.29 13.36
CA PRO A 288 14.51 -3.66 13.31
C PRO A 288 14.11 -4.69 14.39
N PHE A 289 15.09 -5.28 15.09
CA PHE A 289 14.88 -6.24 16.16
C PHE A 289 15.29 -5.71 17.55
N GLY A 290 15.68 -4.43 17.66
CA GLY A 290 16.06 -3.80 18.92
C GLY A 290 14.96 -3.79 19.99
N GLU A 291 15.37 -3.44 21.21
CA GLU A 291 14.48 -3.27 22.36
C GLU A 291 13.85 -1.87 22.32
N TYR A 292 12.55 -1.82 22.03
CA TYR A 292 11.77 -0.58 21.91
C TYR A 292 10.52 -0.68 22.78
N THR A 293 10.11 0.45 23.36
CA THR A 293 8.92 0.54 24.21
C THR A 293 7.75 1.23 23.52
N GLU A 294 8.00 1.83 22.35
CA GLU A 294 6.96 2.24 21.42
C GLU A 294 7.08 1.42 20.13
N ILE A 295 6.05 0.60 19.84
CA ILE A 295 6.10 -0.37 18.73
C ILE A 295 4.97 -0.09 17.75
N PRO A 296 5.26 0.39 16.53
CA PRO A 296 4.26 0.46 15.48
C PRO A 296 3.89 -0.94 15.00
N ILE A 297 2.58 -1.25 14.98
CA ILE A 297 2.06 -2.56 14.56
C ILE A 297 1.16 -2.36 13.34
N VAL A 298 1.63 -2.83 12.19
CA VAL A 298 0.82 -2.93 10.97
C VAL A 298 0.36 -4.39 10.79
N ILE A 299 -0.94 -4.55 10.53
CA ILE A 299 -1.55 -5.86 10.29
C ILE A 299 -2.03 -5.90 8.85
N GLN A 300 -1.53 -6.87 8.10
CA GLN A 300 -1.83 -7.07 6.68
C GLN A 300 -2.07 -8.56 6.46
N ASP A 301 -3.30 -8.93 6.16
CA ASP A 301 -3.63 -10.29 5.75
C ASP A 301 -3.12 -10.54 4.33
N ARG A 302 -2.52 -11.72 4.11
CA ARG A 302 -1.98 -12.13 2.82
C ARG A 302 -2.24 -13.62 2.60
N SER A 303 -2.48 -13.96 1.35
CA SER A 303 -2.45 -15.32 0.83
C SER A 303 -1.21 -15.50 -0.05
N PHE A 304 -0.66 -16.71 -0.05
CA PHE A 304 0.56 -17.03 -0.79
C PHE A 304 0.34 -18.26 -1.65
N ASN A 305 1.06 -18.35 -2.76
CA ASN A 305 1.23 -19.60 -3.49
C ASN A 305 2.32 -20.46 -2.84
N ALA A 306 2.36 -21.74 -3.19
CA ALA A 306 3.35 -22.69 -2.67
C ALA A 306 4.81 -22.29 -3.00
N ASP A 307 5.01 -21.49 -4.05
CA ASP A 307 6.31 -20.93 -4.43
C ASP A 307 6.68 -19.64 -3.67
N GLY A 308 5.86 -19.21 -2.71
CA GLY A 308 6.05 -18.01 -1.90
C GLY A 308 5.59 -16.70 -2.53
N SER A 309 5.11 -16.72 -3.78
CA SER A 309 4.52 -15.53 -4.41
C SER A 309 3.19 -15.12 -3.76
N LEU A 310 2.84 -13.83 -3.82
CA LEU A 310 1.56 -13.33 -3.34
C LEU A 310 0.42 -13.88 -4.20
N PHE A 311 -0.61 -14.42 -3.56
CA PHE A 311 -1.86 -14.77 -4.21
C PHE A 311 -2.86 -13.63 -4.03
N TYR A 312 -3.45 -13.18 -5.14
CA TYR A 312 -4.60 -12.30 -5.18
C TYR A 312 -5.55 -12.79 -6.27
N PRO A 313 -6.87 -12.92 -6.01
CA PRO A 313 -7.81 -13.43 -7.00
C PRO A 313 -7.85 -12.57 -8.27
N ASP A 314 -7.84 -13.22 -9.43
CA ASP A 314 -7.88 -12.56 -10.74
C ASP A 314 -9.30 -12.19 -11.20
N ASN A 315 -10.32 -12.80 -10.60
CA ASN A 315 -11.71 -12.56 -10.95
C ASN A 315 -12.66 -12.73 -9.75
N ARG A 316 -13.89 -12.19 -9.90
CA ARG A 316 -14.92 -12.23 -8.85
C ARG A 316 -15.45 -13.63 -8.56
N ALA A 317 -15.39 -14.56 -9.52
CA ALA A 317 -15.95 -15.91 -9.36
C ALA A 317 -15.33 -16.60 -8.14
N PHE A 318 -14.05 -16.34 -7.87
CA PHE A 318 -13.38 -16.80 -6.66
C PHE A 318 -14.13 -16.40 -5.37
N PHE A 319 -14.53 -15.14 -5.24
CA PHE A 319 -15.25 -14.65 -4.05
C PHE A 319 -16.68 -15.21 -3.95
N GLU A 320 -17.26 -15.63 -5.07
CA GLU A 320 -18.61 -16.18 -5.13
C GLU A 320 -18.63 -17.72 -5.05
N GLY A 321 -17.47 -18.37 -4.99
CA GLY A 321 -17.38 -19.83 -5.06
C GLY A 321 -17.87 -20.39 -6.39
N LEU A 322 -17.76 -19.60 -7.46
CA LEU A 322 -18.16 -19.92 -8.82
C LEU A 322 -16.93 -20.19 -9.69
N ASN A 323 -17.12 -20.96 -10.76
CA ASN A 323 -16.19 -20.96 -11.88
C ASN A 323 -16.35 -19.66 -12.69
N ALA A 324 -15.30 -19.20 -13.35
CA ALA A 324 -15.35 -17.97 -14.16
C ALA A 324 -16.47 -18.01 -15.23
N ASN A 325 -16.74 -19.18 -15.80
CA ASN A 325 -17.82 -19.40 -16.78
C ASN A 325 -19.24 -19.39 -16.17
N GLN A 326 -19.37 -19.36 -14.85
CA GLN A 326 -20.65 -19.29 -14.13
C GLN A 326 -21.00 -17.87 -13.69
N LEU A 327 -20.13 -16.89 -13.92
CA LEU A 327 -20.43 -15.48 -13.66
C LEU A 327 -21.58 -15.02 -14.57
N GLN A 328 -22.73 -14.75 -13.96
CA GLN A 328 -23.93 -14.29 -14.69
C GLN A 328 -23.90 -12.80 -15.04
N ILE A 329 -22.97 -12.03 -14.46
CA ILE A 329 -22.73 -10.64 -14.82
C ILE A 329 -21.44 -10.63 -15.66
N PRO A 330 -21.52 -10.58 -16.99
CA PRO A 330 -20.37 -10.24 -17.81
C PRO A 330 -19.92 -8.81 -17.41
N PHE A 331 -18.66 -8.65 -17.03
CA PHE A 331 -18.11 -7.31 -16.75
C PHE A 331 -17.95 -6.48 -18.01
N ILE A 332 -18.08 -7.10 -19.19
CA ILE A 332 -18.34 -6.39 -20.44
C ILE A 332 -19.80 -5.92 -20.34
N PRO A 333 -20.10 -4.62 -20.15
CA PRO A 333 -21.44 -4.18 -20.45
C PRO A 333 -21.67 -4.56 -21.91
N ASP A 334 -22.71 -5.34 -22.17
CA ASP A 334 -23.35 -5.30 -23.49
C ASP A 334 -23.47 -3.81 -23.88
N PRO A 335 -23.32 -3.40 -25.16
CA PRO A 335 -23.53 -2.02 -25.56
C PRO A 335 -24.99 -1.64 -25.32
N ALA A 336 -25.29 -1.34 -24.06
CA ALA A 336 -26.58 -1.03 -23.53
C ALA A 336 -26.47 0.42 -23.06
N CYS A 337 -27.12 1.27 -23.86
CA CYS A 337 -27.35 2.68 -23.64
C CYS A 337 -26.18 3.58 -24.06
N GLU A 338 -26.05 3.77 -25.38
CA GLU A 338 -25.96 5.15 -25.85
C GLU A 338 -27.12 5.95 -25.24
N GLY A 339 -26.76 6.94 -24.43
CA GLY A 339 -27.63 8.06 -24.08
C GLY A 339 -27.24 9.26 -24.92
#